data_AF-A0A388TA81-F1
#
_entry.id   AF-A0A388TA81-F1
#
_cell.length_a   1.000
_cell.length_b   1.000
_cell.length_c   1.000
_cell.angle_alpha   90.00
_cell.angle_beta   90.00
_cell.angle_gamma   90.00
#
_symmetry.space_group_name_H-M   'P 1'
#
loop_
_entity.id
_entity.type
_entity.pdbx_description
1 polymer ?
#
loop_
_entity_poly.entity_id
_entity_poly.type
_entity_poly.pdbx_seq_one_letter_code
_entity_poly.pdbx_strand_id
1 'polypeptide(L)'
;MITIKKIILAGLFLNAVLPAAVENILFDDVTMRLERDIQEATRRQAIIAHNVANAEVEGFKPIRFKEELKALQGKPGGVSADRVVVEEEMVKMAKNRLRHQTLLKLYTMKTSTVKTVLSQGK
;
A
#
# COMPACT_ATOMS: atom_id res chain seq x y z
N MET A 1 -22.84 -11.48 -54.84
CA MET A 1 -23.30 -10.72 -53.65
C MET A 1 -22.58 -11.22 -52.38
N ILE A 2 -21.24 -11.13 -52.33
CA ILE A 2 -20.37 -11.85 -51.34
C ILE A 2 -19.61 -10.88 -50.38
N THR A 3 -19.83 -9.57 -50.48
CA THR A 3 -19.03 -8.55 -49.79
C THR A 3 -19.55 -8.09 -48.43
N ILE A 4 -20.79 -8.43 -48.02
CA ILE A 4 -21.38 -7.94 -46.75
C ILE A 4 -20.95 -8.79 -45.53
N LYS A 5 -20.64 -10.08 -45.70
CA LYS A 5 -20.24 -10.97 -44.57
C LYS A 5 -18.85 -10.67 -43.99
N LYS A 6 -17.94 -10.00 -44.73
CA LYS A 6 -16.58 -9.71 -44.24
C LYS A 6 -16.51 -8.52 -43.27
N ILE A 7 -17.50 -7.63 -43.28
CA ILE A 7 -17.52 -6.44 -42.39
C ILE A 7 -17.95 -6.83 -40.97
N ILE A 8 -18.85 -7.81 -40.83
CA ILE A 8 -19.35 -8.26 -39.51
C ILE A 8 -18.27 -9.05 -38.75
N LEU A 9 -17.34 -9.71 -39.45
CA LEU A 9 -16.26 -10.46 -38.81
C LEU A 9 -15.11 -9.57 -38.29
N ALA A 10 -14.95 -8.36 -38.83
CA ALA A 10 -13.97 -7.38 -38.34
C ALA A 10 -14.47 -6.63 -37.08
N GLY A 11 -15.79 -6.51 -36.89
CA GLY A 11 -16.38 -5.87 -35.71
C GLY A 11 -16.33 -6.72 -34.44
N LEU A 12 -16.06 -8.03 -34.55
CA LEU A 12 -16.07 -8.94 -33.40
C LEU A 12 -14.74 -8.98 -32.63
N PHE A 13 -13.64 -8.48 -33.21
CA PHE A 13 -12.32 -8.53 -32.58
C PHE A 13 -12.01 -7.35 -31.65
N LEU A 14 -12.85 -6.30 -31.61
CA LEU A 14 -12.60 -5.13 -30.75
C LEU A 14 -13.07 -5.31 -29.29
N ASN A 15 -14.03 -6.22 -29.05
CA ASN A 15 -14.64 -6.40 -27.72
C ASN A 15 -13.82 -7.27 -26.75
N ALA A 16 -12.80 -7.99 -27.23
CA ALA A 16 -11.95 -8.82 -26.38
C ALA A 16 -10.67 -8.11 -25.90
N VAL A 17 -10.28 -7.01 -26.55
CA VAL A 17 -9.05 -6.26 -26.21
C VAL A 17 -9.28 -5.24 -25.10
N LEU A 18 -10.50 -4.68 -25.01
CA LEU A 18 -10.89 -3.73 -23.97
C LEU A 18 -10.83 -4.32 -22.54
N PRO A 19 -11.37 -5.52 -22.25
CA PRO A 19 -11.32 -6.10 -20.90
C PRO A 19 -9.88 -6.32 -20.41
N ALA A 20 -9.03 -6.89 -21.27
CA ALA A 20 -7.65 -7.23 -20.91
C ALA A 20 -6.76 -6.00 -20.68
N ALA A 21 -6.98 -4.91 -21.43
CA ALA A 21 -6.25 -3.67 -21.24
C ALA A 21 -6.65 -2.97 -19.93
N VAL A 22 -7.95 -2.98 -19.60
CA VAL A 22 -8.47 -2.39 -18.36
C VAL A 22 -8.02 -3.18 -17.13
N GLU A 23 -8.00 -4.50 -17.21
CA GLU A 23 -7.52 -5.38 -16.15
C GLU A 23 -6.02 -5.15 -15.90
N ASN A 24 -5.20 -5.03 -16.94
CA ASN A 24 -3.77 -4.69 -16.81
C ASN A 24 -3.52 -3.30 -16.21
N ILE A 25 -4.39 -2.31 -16.49
CA ILE A 25 -4.26 -0.95 -15.94
C ILE A 25 -4.72 -0.90 -14.48
N LEU A 26 -5.75 -1.67 -14.12
CA LEU A 26 -6.32 -1.70 -12.78
C LEU A 26 -5.45 -2.53 -11.82
N PHE A 27 -4.88 -3.63 -12.30
CA PHE A 27 -4.06 -4.57 -11.52
C PHE A 27 -2.57 -4.54 -11.95
N ASP A 28 -2.06 -3.34 -12.21
CA ASP A 28 -0.64 -3.15 -12.49
C ASP A 28 0.24 -3.36 -11.25
N ASP A 29 1.54 -3.54 -11.48
CA ASP A 29 2.56 -3.69 -10.43
C ASP A 29 2.52 -2.55 -9.40
N VAL A 30 2.18 -1.33 -9.83
CA VAL A 30 2.08 -0.16 -8.95
C VAL A 30 0.90 -0.29 -7.99
N THR A 31 -0.26 -0.77 -8.44
CA THR A 31 -1.43 -0.99 -7.57
C THR A 31 -1.15 -2.07 -6.54
N MET A 32 -0.56 -3.19 -6.97
CA MET A 32 -0.16 -4.25 -6.05
C MET A 32 0.85 -3.76 -5.00
N ARG A 33 1.82 -2.93 -5.41
CA ARG A 33 2.77 -2.31 -4.47
C ARG A 33 2.10 -1.35 -3.50
N LEU A 34 1.19 -0.48 -3.97
CA LEU A 34 0.43 0.42 -3.12
C LEU A 34 -0.40 -0.34 -2.08
N GLU A 35 -1.09 -1.40 -2.49
CA GLU A 35 -1.87 -2.25 -1.60
C GLU A 35 -0.99 -2.93 -0.54
N ARG A 36 0.16 -3.48 -0.97
CA ARG A 36 1.13 -4.07 -0.04
C ARG A 36 1.67 -3.03 0.94
N ASP A 37 1.99 -1.82 0.48
CA ASP A 37 2.50 -0.75 1.33
C ASP A 37 1.43 -0.25 2.32
N ILE A 38 0.15 -0.22 1.92
CA ILE A 38 -0.98 0.06 2.82
C ILE A 38 -1.09 -1.02 3.89
N GLN A 39 -1.02 -2.30 3.50
CA GLN A 39 -1.04 -3.42 4.44
C GLN A 39 0.13 -3.38 5.41
N GLU A 40 1.33 -3.03 4.92
CA GLU A 40 2.51 -2.86 5.77
C GLU A 40 2.33 -1.72 6.76
N ALA A 41 1.79 -0.58 6.32
CA ALA A 41 1.49 0.55 7.21
C ALA A 41 0.46 0.16 8.28
N THR A 42 -0.59 -0.60 7.92
CA THR A 42 -1.58 -1.12 8.88
C THR A 42 -0.92 -2.07 9.90
N ARG A 43 -0.06 -2.99 9.43
CA ARG A 43 0.69 -3.90 10.31
C ARG A 43 1.62 -3.15 11.26
N ARG A 44 2.30 -2.10 10.77
CA ARG A 44 3.13 -1.21 11.59
C ARG A 44 2.31 -0.57 12.70
N GLN A 45 1.10 -0.10 12.40
CA GLN A 45 0.24 0.51 13.41
C GLN A 45 -0.18 -0.48 14.50
N ALA A 46 -0.51 -1.71 14.14
CA ALA A 46 -0.84 -2.76 15.10
C ALA A 46 0.35 -3.11 16.02
N ILE A 47 1.56 -3.20 15.46
CA ILE A 47 2.78 -3.46 16.24
C ILE A 47 3.09 -2.30 17.20
N ILE A 48 2.98 -1.05 16.74
CA ILE A 48 3.20 0.12 17.60
C ILE A 48 2.17 0.13 18.73
N ALA A 49 0.89 -0.12 18.43
CA ALA A 49 -0.16 -0.20 19.45
C ALA A 49 0.12 -1.32 20.47
N HIS A 50 0.56 -2.49 20.01
CA HIS A 50 0.98 -3.59 20.87
C HIS A 50 2.16 -3.21 21.77
N ASN A 51 3.17 -2.53 21.24
CA ASN A 51 4.32 -2.08 22.02
C ASN A 51 3.90 -1.07 23.09
N VAL A 52 3.07 -0.07 22.74
CA VAL A 52 2.56 0.93 23.68
C VAL A 52 1.71 0.29 24.78
N ALA A 53 0.81 -0.64 24.42
CA ALA A 53 -0.06 -1.31 25.39
C ALA A 53 0.72 -2.15 26.42
N ASN A 54 1.89 -2.67 26.04
CA ASN A 54 2.74 -3.48 26.92
C ASN A 54 3.94 -2.70 27.46
N ALA A 55 3.96 -1.37 27.37
CA ALA A 55 5.10 -0.55 27.77
C ALA A 55 5.45 -0.66 29.26
N GLU A 56 4.44 -0.90 30.10
CA GLU A 56 4.56 -1.00 31.56
C GLU A 56 4.73 -2.46 32.05
N VAL A 57 4.67 -3.43 31.14
CA VAL A 57 4.82 -4.85 31.50
C VAL A 57 6.29 -5.17 31.76
N GLU A 58 6.59 -5.64 32.98
CA GLU A 58 7.95 -6.00 33.37
C GLU A 58 8.53 -7.08 32.46
N GLY A 59 9.77 -6.89 31.99
CA GLY A 59 10.47 -7.83 31.12
C GLY A 59 9.92 -7.90 29.68
N PHE A 60 8.96 -7.06 29.30
CA PHE A 60 8.43 -7.02 27.94
C PHE A 60 9.48 -6.58 26.93
N LYS A 61 9.57 -7.30 25.80
CA LYS A 61 10.46 -6.97 24.69
C LYS A 61 9.65 -6.47 23.50
N PRO A 62 9.91 -5.23 23.01
CA PRO A 62 9.15 -4.67 21.90
C PRO A 62 9.41 -5.41 20.59
N ILE A 63 8.37 -5.47 19.76
CA ILE A 63 8.50 -5.94 18.39
C ILE A 63 9.02 -4.76 17.55
N ARG A 64 10.21 -4.94 16.95
CA ARG A 64 10.89 -3.92 16.15
C ARG A 64 11.03 -4.36 14.68
N PHE A 65 10.94 -3.41 13.76
CA PHE A 65 11.17 -3.68 12.35
C PHE A 65 12.67 -3.71 12.03
N LYS A 66 13.05 -4.46 10.98
CA LYS A 66 14.46 -4.59 10.57
C LYS A 66 15.11 -3.24 10.28
N GLU A 67 14.37 -2.30 9.71
CA GLU A 67 14.86 -0.96 9.40
C GLU A 67 15.20 -0.18 10.68
N GLU A 68 14.41 -0.36 11.73
CA GLU A 68 14.62 0.27 13.04
C GLU A 68 15.84 -0.33 13.73
N LEU A 69 15.99 -1.66 13.69
CA LEU A 69 17.16 -2.34 14.25
C LEU A 69 18.47 -1.87 13.60
N LYS A 70 18.47 -1.67 12.27
CA LYS A 70 19.62 -1.10 11.55
C LYS A 70 19.92 0.34 11.98
N ALA A 71 18.89 1.17 12.18
CA ALA A 71 19.07 2.55 12.63
C ALA A 71 19.64 2.64 14.06
N LEU A 72 19.32 1.65 14.91
CA LEU A 72 19.82 1.54 16.27
C LEU A 72 21.28 1.05 16.34
N GLN A 73 21.68 0.14 15.44
CA GLN A 73 23.05 -0.39 15.37
C GLN A 73 24.13 0.68 15.09
N GLY A 74 23.74 1.84 14.53
CA GLY A 74 24.67 2.93 14.20
C GLY A 74 24.83 4.03 15.26
N LYS A 75 24.14 3.96 16.41
CA LYS A 75 24.19 5.02 17.44
C LYS A 75 25.00 4.58 18.67
N PRO A 76 26.15 5.23 18.97
CA PRO A 76 26.86 4.98 20.22
C PRO A 76 26.06 5.57 21.39
N GLY A 77 25.77 4.74 22.41
CA GLY A 77 24.92 5.13 23.56
C GLY A 77 23.46 4.66 23.47
N GLY A 78 23.19 3.60 22.70
CA GLY A 78 21.87 3.13 22.29
C GLY A 78 20.79 3.15 23.38
N VAL A 79 19.68 3.82 23.06
CA VAL A 79 18.37 3.50 23.62
C VAL A 79 18.20 1.99 23.46
N SER A 80 18.17 1.26 24.59
CA SER A 80 18.14 -0.20 24.58
C SER A 80 17.02 -0.67 23.66
N ALA A 81 17.34 -1.55 22.71
CA ALA A 81 16.36 -2.17 21.82
C ALA A 81 15.23 -2.86 22.62
N ASP A 82 15.49 -3.16 23.90
CA ASP A 82 14.59 -3.84 24.81
C ASP A 82 13.61 -2.91 25.53
N ARG A 83 13.74 -1.57 25.45
CA ARG A 83 12.81 -0.66 26.13
C ARG A 83 11.76 -0.09 25.19
N VAL A 84 10.52 -0.03 25.67
CA VAL A 84 9.45 0.77 25.07
C VAL A 84 9.52 2.18 25.66
N VAL A 85 9.71 3.18 24.80
CA VAL A 85 9.53 4.59 25.14
C VAL A 85 8.23 5.04 24.48
N VAL A 86 7.19 5.28 25.27
CA VAL A 86 5.83 5.52 24.77
C VAL A 86 5.80 6.74 23.85
N GLU A 87 6.50 7.81 24.22
CA GLU A 87 6.58 9.03 23.42
C GLU A 87 7.18 8.76 22.03
N GLU A 88 8.22 7.94 21.96
CA GLU A 88 8.85 7.56 20.69
C GLU A 88 7.91 6.71 19.84
N GLU A 89 7.21 5.75 20.45
CA GLU A 89 6.20 4.93 19.78
C GLU A 89 5.03 5.78 19.26
N MET A 90 4.59 6.79 20.00
CA MET A 90 3.53 7.70 19.55
C MET A 90 3.97 8.57 18.38
N VAL A 91 5.23 9.04 18.37
CA VAL A 91 5.79 9.75 17.21
C VAL A 91 5.84 8.83 15.98
N LYS A 92 6.23 7.56 16.16
CA LYS A 92 6.18 6.55 15.08
C LYS A 92 4.76 6.31 14.60
N MET A 93 3.78 6.24 15.51
CA MET A 93 2.37 6.09 15.16
C MET A 93 1.88 7.27 14.33
N ALA A 94 2.20 8.50 14.73
CA ALA A 94 1.81 9.70 14.01
C ALA A 94 2.39 9.73 12.59
N LYS A 95 3.69 9.40 12.44
CA LYS A 95 4.35 9.29 11.14
C LYS A 95 3.73 8.21 10.26
N ASN A 96 3.44 7.04 10.85
CA ASN A 96 2.83 5.93 10.13
C ASN A 96 1.39 6.24 9.70
N ARG A 97 0.61 6.92 10.54
CA ARG A 97 -0.74 7.39 10.23
C ARG A 97 -0.75 8.33 9.03
N LEU A 98 0.18 9.29 9.00
CA LEU A 98 0.33 10.21 7.86
C LEU A 98 0.68 9.44 6.58
N ARG A 99 1.61 8.47 6.67
CA ARG A 99 1.99 7.62 5.53
C ARG A 99 0.79 6.82 5.03
N HIS A 100 0.05 6.16 5.91
CA HIS A 100 -1.14 5.38 5.56
C HIS A 100 -2.20 6.23 4.85
N GLN A 101 -2.51 7.42 5.40
CA GLN A 101 -3.46 8.35 4.78
C GLN A 101 -3.01 8.79 3.39
N THR A 102 -1.70 9.03 3.21
CA THR A 102 -1.13 9.41 1.92
C THR A 102 -1.23 8.26 0.91
N LEU A 103 -0.91 7.03 1.32
CA LEU A 103 -0.99 5.84 0.47
C LEU A 103 -2.43 5.59 0.00
N LEU A 104 -3.41 5.69 0.89
CA LEU A 104 -4.82 5.59 0.53
C LEU A 104 -5.24 6.68 -0.46
N LYS A 105 -4.79 7.92 -0.25
CA LYS A 105 -5.08 9.02 -1.18
C LYS A 105 -4.51 8.74 -2.57
N LEU A 106 -3.27 8.25 -2.66
CA LEU A 106 -2.65 7.87 -3.93
C LEU A 106 -3.40 6.73 -4.63
N TYR A 107 -3.82 5.72 -3.86
CA TYR A 107 -4.64 4.62 -4.38
C TYR A 107 -5.98 5.12 -4.93
N THR A 108 -6.68 5.99 -4.19
CA THR A 108 -7.93 6.61 -4.65
C THR A 108 -7.71 7.50 -5.88
N MET A 109 -6.62 8.26 -5.94
CA MET A 109 -6.29 9.07 -7.11
C MET A 109 -6.10 8.20 -8.35
N LYS A 110 -5.34 7.10 -8.25
CA LYS A 110 -5.13 6.17 -9.36
C LYS A 110 -6.44 5.58 -9.86
N THR A 111 -7.25 5.04 -8.95
CA THR A 111 -8.55 4.46 -9.31
C THR A 111 -9.51 5.48 -9.91
N SER A 112 -9.46 6.74 -9.46
CA SER A 112 -10.21 7.83 -10.06
C SER A 112 -9.76 8.11 -11.50
N THR A 113 -8.45 8.23 -11.75
CA THR A 113 -7.93 8.44 -13.11
C THR A 113 -8.34 7.31 -14.06
N VAL A 114 -8.25 6.05 -13.60
CA VAL A 114 -8.71 4.90 -14.40
C VAL A 114 -10.19 5.00 -14.71
N LYS A 115 -11.04 5.31 -13.72
CA LYS A 115 -12.49 5.52 -13.95
C LYS A 115 -12.76 6.64 -14.95
N THR A 116 -12.03 7.75 -14.88
CA THR A 116 -12.17 8.87 -15.81
C THR A 116 -11.83 8.44 -17.25
N VAL A 117 -10.70 7.76 -17.46
CA VAL A 117 -10.31 7.25 -18.78
C VAL A 117 -11.36 6.29 -19.34
N LEU A 118 -11.89 5.39 -18.51
CA LEU A 118 -12.98 4.47 -18.91
C LEU A 118 -14.26 5.21 -19.29
N SER A 119 -14.61 6.28 -18.56
CA SER A 119 -15.81 7.06 -18.83
C SER A 119 -15.70 7.92 -20.09
N GLN A 120 -14.49 8.39 -20.42
CA GLN A 120 -14.20 9.21 -21.60
C GLN A 120 -14.01 8.38 -22.88
N GLY A 121 -13.78 7.07 -22.78
CA GLY A 121 -13.63 6.16 -23.92
C GLY A 121 -14.94 5.65 -24.53
N LYS A 122 -16.09 6.26 -24.20
CA LYS A 122 -17.39 5.97 -24.81
C LYS A 122 -17.67 6.87 -26.01
#